data_AF-A0A090Y2Z4-F1
#
_entry.id   AF-A0A090Y2Z4-F1
#
_cell.length_a   1.000
_cell.length_b   1.000
_cell.length_c   1.000
_cell.angle_alpha   90.00
_cell.angle_beta   90.00
_cell.angle_gamma   90.00
#
_symmetry.space_group_name_H-M   'P 1'
#
loop_
_entity.id
_entity.type
_entity.pdbx_description
1 polymer ?
#
loop_
_entity_poly.entity_id
_entity_poly.type
_entity_poly.pdbx_seq_one_letter_code
_entity_poly.pdbx_strand_id
1 'polypeptide(L)'
;MKNILVTQTNISSVPIDWLCARYQRLKRRRKNGNPQEIKEMELIEKYLQNIGKAELIGLYSTVEQLEMDIPVAMRQQYAPIVEHRLKEHYRHRQRKVWIEAAIPKAIANLRAEPTKLTATYGNLAGVTGGGGIHNPIEASFIRAVEKIERLEQELRDLEERMDPMKKALLELDFEQLSLVEAKYFCREEPIDDALINSFGWGRQKYYTVKKTALITLATSLRVI
;
A
#
# COMPACT_ATOMS: atom_id res chain seq x y z
N MET A 1 -7.50 -16.61 4.65
CA MET A 1 -7.25 -15.29 5.24
C MET A 1 -6.87 -15.39 6.71
N LYS A 2 -5.73 -14.79 7.08
CA LYS A 2 -5.20 -14.82 8.45
C LYS A 2 -6.21 -14.25 9.46
N ASN A 3 -6.49 -14.98 10.55
CA ASN A 3 -7.39 -14.54 11.62
C ASN A 3 -6.67 -13.49 12.49
N ILE A 4 -7.09 -12.23 12.38
CA ILE A 4 -6.54 -11.08 13.13
C ILE A 4 -7.67 -10.50 13.98
N LEU A 5 -7.37 -10.16 15.24
CA LEU A 5 -8.27 -9.39 16.09
C LEU A 5 -8.08 -7.91 15.80
N VAL A 6 -9.14 -7.21 15.39
CA VAL A 6 -9.09 -5.77 15.15
C VAL A 6 -9.40 -5.03 16.44
N THR A 7 -8.53 -4.10 16.81
CA THR A 7 -8.61 -3.28 18.01
C THR A 7 -8.52 -1.79 17.63
N GLN A 8 -8.83 -0.91 18.57
CA GLN A 8 -8.71 0.54 18.35
C GLN A 8 -7.27 0.97 18.03
N THR A 9 -6.28 0.22 18.50
CA THR A 9 -4.86 0.50 18.25
C THR A 9 -4.43 0.10 16.84
N ASN A 10 -4.82 -1.10 16.40
CA ASN A 10 -4.30 -1.66 15.15
C ASN A 10 -5.17 -1.38 13.92
N ILE A 11 -6.39 -0.86 14.10
CA ILE A 11 -7.35 -0.71 13.00
C ILE A 11 -6.81 0.12 11.83
N SER A 12 -6.02 1.15 12.11
CA SER A 12 -5.37 1.98 11.09
C SER A 12 -4.21 1.29 10.37
N SER A 13 -3.78 0.15 10.90
CA SER A 13 -2.65 -0.62 10.39
C SER A 13 -3.05 -1.86 9.62
N VAL A 14 -4.26 -2.37 9.82
CA VAL A 14 -4.76 -3.53 9.10
C VAL A 14 -5.18 -3.12 7.67
N PRO A 15 -4.79 -3.90 6.63
CA PRO A 15 -5.24 -3.67 5.26
C PRO A 15 -6.77 -3.66 5.14
N ILE A 16 -7.30 -2.77 4.30
CA ILE A 16 -8.75 -2.58 4.16
C ILE A 16 -9.46 -3.85 3.68
N ASP A 17 -8.85 -4.59 2.76
CA ASP A 17 -9.38 -5.87 2.28
C ASP A 17 -9.58 -6.86 3.45
N TRP A 18 -8.64 -6.85 4.40
CA TRP A 18 -8.69 -7.73 5.57
C TRP A 18 -9.75 -7.25 6.58
N LEU A 19 -9.90 -5.93 6.76
CA LEU A 19 -10.97 -5.34 7.56
C LEU A 19 -12.35 -5.69 6.99
N CYS A 20 -12.54 -5.57 5.68
CA CYS A 20 -13.79 -5.90 5.01
C CYS A 20 -14.14 -7.38 5.17
N ALA A 21 -13.16 -8.27 4.94
CA ALA A 21 -13.37 -9.70 5.13
C ALA A 21 -13.64 -10.08 6.60
N ARG A 22 -12.94 -9.45 7.54
CA ARG A 22 -13.18 -9.65 8.99
C ARG A 22 -14.59 -9.21 9.38
N TYR A 23 -15.02 -8.02 8.93
CA TYR A 23 -16.37 -7.52 9.16
C TYR A 23 -17.45 -8.48 8.65
N GLN A 24 -17.28 -9.02 7.43
CA GLN A 24 -18.24 -9.95 6.86
C GLN A 24 -18.33 -11.27 7.64
N ARG A 25 -17.19 -11.80 8.11
CA ARG A 25 -17.16 -12.98 9.00
C ARG A 25 -17.91 -12.72 10.31
N LEU A 26 -17.64 -11.59 10.96
CA LEU A 26 -18.31 -11.19 12.21
C LEU A 26 -19.82 -11.02 11.99
N LYS A 27 -20.22 -10.37 10.88
CA LYS A 27 -21.63 -10.17 10.50
C LYS A 27 -22.38 -11.50 10.30
N ARG A 28 -21.76 -12.52 9.70
CA ARG A 28 -22.35 -13.87 9.55
C ARG A 28 -22.51 -14.59 10.90
N ARG A 29 -21.54 -14.42 11.81
CA ARG A 29 -21.55 -15.03 13.17
C ARG A 29 -22.46 -14.29 14.16
N ARG A 30 -22.95 -13.10 13.80
CA ARG A 30 -23.80 -12.22 14.64
C ARG A 30 -25.02 -12.91 15.26
N LYS A 31 -25.58 -13.95 14.62
CA LYS A 31 -26.73 -14.70 15.18
C LYS A 31 -26.39 -15.46 16.48
N ASN A 32 -25.11 -15.77 16.73
CA ASN A 32 -24.62 -16.52 17.89
C ASN A 32 -23.49 -15.78 18.66
N GLY A 33 -23.30 -14.48 18.40
CA GLY A 33 -22.03 -13.79 18.66
C GLY A 33 -21.75 -13.41 20.11
N ASN A 34 -20.48 -13.57 20.51
CA ASN A 34 -19.90 -13.13 21.78
C ASN A 34 -19.88 -11.57 21.82
N PRO A 35 -20.16 -10.88 22.95
CA PRO A 35 -20.21 -9.41 23.00
C PRO A 35 -18.94 -8.70 22.50
N GLN A 36 -17.78 -9.36 22.56
CA GLN A 36 -16.52 -8.83 22.03
C GLN A 36 -16.50 -8.74 20.49
N GLU A 37 -17.11 -9.71 19.80
CA GLU A 37 -17.17 -9.74 18.33
C GLU A 37 -18.09 -8.63 17.78
N ILE A 38 -19.15 -8.30 18.52
CA ILE A 38 -20.05 -7.19 18.18
C ILE A 38 -19.31 -5.85 18.28
N LYS A 39 -18.53 -5.66 19.36
CA LYS A 39 -17.72 -4.45 19.54
C LYS A 39 -16.66 -4.31 18.44
N GLU A 40 -15.99 -5.40 18.07
CA GLU A 40 -15.03 -5.41 16.96
C GLU A 40 -15.70 -5.03 15.63
N MET A 41 -16.88 -5.59 15.35
CA MET A 41 -17.64 -5.30 14.13
C MET A 41 -18.03 -3.82 14.04
N GLU A 42 -18.56 -3.25 15.12
CA GLU A 42 -18.91 -1.81 15.18
C GLU A 42 -17.69 -0.90 15.01
N LEU A 43 -16.55 -1.30 15.57
CA LEU A 43 -15.29 -0.60 15.47
C LEU A 43 -14.78 -0.57 14.01
N ILE A 44 -14.85 -1.70 13.31
CA ILE A 44 -14.51 -1.77 11.88
C ILE A 44 -15.46 -0.91 11.04
N GLU A 45 -16.77 -0.98 11.31
CA GLU A 45 -17.78 -0.22 10.56
C GLU A 45 -17.58 1.29 10.69
N LYS A 46 -17.41 1.79 11.92
CA LYS A 46 -17.15 3.21 12.20
C LYS A 46 -15.89 3.70 11.49
N TYR A 47 -14.83 2.90 11.50
CA TYR A 47 -13.58 3.27 10.85
C TYR A 47 -13.70 3.35 9.32
N LEU A 48 -14.37 2.36 8.69
CA LEU A 48 -14.60 2.37 7.24
C LEU A 48 -15.51 3.52 6.83
N GLN A 49 -16.49 3.89 7.65
CA GLN A 49 -17.32 5.09 7.44
C GLN A 49 -16.49 6.38 7.52
N ASN A 50 -15.65 6.51 8.55
CA ASN A 50 -14.80 7.70 8.73
C ASN A 50 -13.81 7.93 7.57
N ILE A 51 -13.41 6.88 6.87
CA ILE A 51 -12.48 6.96 5.72
C ILE A 51 -13.24 7.08 4.38
N GLY A 52 -14.58 7.15 4.41
CA GLY A 52 -15.39 7.23 3.20
C GLY A 52 -15.40 5.93 2.38
N LYS A 53 -15.10 4.80 3.02
CA LYS A 53 -14.98 3.47 2.40
C LYS A 53 -16.10 2.51 2.81
N ALA A 54 -17.22 3.04 3.29
CA ALA A 54 -18.37 2.25 3.72
C ALA A 54 -18.94 1.36 2.59
N GLU A 55 -18.86 1.82 1.33
CA GLU A 55 -19.37 1.11 0.17
C GLU A 55 -18.63 -0.21 -0.12
N LEU A 56 -17.36 -0.31 0.31
CA LEU A 56 -16.54 -1.53 0.14
C LEU A 56 -17.07 -2.71 0.95
N ILE A 57 -17.83 -2.47 2.01
CA ILE A 57 -18.37 -3.51 2.90
C ILE A 57 -19.29 -4.49 2.14
N GLY A 58 -19.99 -4.02 1.10
CA GLY A 58 -20.89 -4.85 0.29
C GLY A 58 -20.21 -5.70 -0.79
N LEU A 59 -19.01 -5.31 -1.22
CA LEU A 59 -18.36 -5.86 -2.42
C LEU A 59 -17.61 -7.17 -2.17
N TYR A 60 -17.11 -7.43 -0.96
CA TYR A 60 -16.29 -8.64 -0.67
C TYR A 60 -17.11 -9.92 -0.42
N SER A 61 -18.42 -9.91 -0.67
CA SER A 61 -19.35 -10.99 -0.27
C SER A 61 -19.03 -12.37 -0.88
N THR A 62 -18.19 -12.43 -1.91
CA THR A 62 -17.93 -13.60 -2.76
C THR A 62 -16.60 -14.32 -2.51
N VAL A 63 -15.70 -13.79 -1.69
CA VAL A 63 -14.37 -14.41 -1.50
C VAL A 63 -14.26 -15.08 -0.14
N GLU A 64 -14.65 -16.35 -0.04
CA GLU A 64 -14.18 -17.19 1.07
C GLU A 64 -14.13 -18.69 0.69
N GLN A 65 -12.92 -19.22 0.56
CA GLN A 65 -12.62 -20.64 0.76
C GLN A 65 -12.80 -20.96 2.26
N LEU A 66 -13.37 -22.13 2.55
CA LEU A 66 -13.50 -22.71 3.90
C LEU A 66 -12.11 -22.79 4.55
N GLU A 67 -11.78 -21.87 5.45
CA GLU A 67 -10.64 -22.04 6.35
C GLU A 67 -11.16 -22.47 7.72
N MET A 68 -10.60 -23.57 8.24
CA MET A 68 -10.89 -24.06 9.57
C MET A 68 -10.51 -23.01 10.62
N ASP A 69 -11.39 -22.81 11.60
CA ASP A 69 -11.16 -21.95 12.77
C ASP A 69 -10.05 -22.55 13.65
N ILE A 70 -8.79 -22.32 13.28
CA ILE A 70 -7.64 -22.61 14.13
C ILE A 70 -7.56 -21.47 15.16
N PRO A 71 -7.56 -21.78 16.48
CA PRO A 71 -7.39 -20.77 17.51
C PRO A 71 -6.05 -20.05 17.31
N VAL A 72 -6.14 -18.76 17.02
CA VAL A 72 -4.97 -17.91 16.79
C VAL A 72 -4.28 -17.70 18.13
N ALA A 73 -3.06 -18.18 18.27
CA ALA A 73 -2.21 -17.72 19.35
C ALA A 73 -2.06 -16.19 19.21
N MET A 74 -2.65 -15.41 20.13
CA MET A 74 -2.59 -13.93 20.12
C MET A 74 -1.16 -13.38 19.95
N ARG A 75 -0.14 -14.18 20.31
CA ARG A 75 1.27 -13.79 20.38
C ARG A 75 1.92 -13.36 19.05
N GLN A 76 1.28 -13.49 17.88
CA GLN A 76 1.90 -13.13 16.58
C GLN A 76 0.96 -12.49 15.54
N GLN A 77 -0.19 -11.94 15.95
CA GLN A 77 -1.12 -11.30 14.99
C GLN A 77 -0.53 -10.07 14.27
N TYR A 78 0.47 -9.44 14.87
CA TYR A 78 1.17 -8.27 14.29
C TYR A 78 2.09 -8.63 13.13
N ALA A 79 2.71 -9.81 13.15
CA ALA A 79 3.70 -10.21 12.15
C ALA A 79 3.18 -10.07 10.71
N PRO A 80 2.00 -10.61 10.34
CA PRO A 80 1.50 -10.46 8.97
C PRO A 80 1.17 -9.02 8.58
N ILE A 81 0.78 -8.17 9.54
CA ILE A 81 0.50 -6.75 9.28
C ILE A 81 1.79 -6.01 8.97
N VAL A 82 2.83 -6.23 9.80
CA VAL A 82 4.15 -5.63 9.61
C VAL A 82 4.79 -6.11 8.31
N GLU A 83 4.76 -7.41 8.03
CA GLU A 83 5.26 -7.99 6.77
C GLU A 83 4.57 -7.36 5.56
N HIS A 84 3.25 -7.18 5.61
CA HIS A 84 2.51 -6.52 4.54
C HIS A 84 2.98 -5.08 4.34
N ARG A 85 3.08 -4.29 5.41
CA ARG A 85 3.55 -2.90 5.35
C ARG A 85 4.99 -2.78 4.85
N LEU A 86 5.87 -3.71 5.19
CA LEU A 86 7.25 -3.75 4.67
C LEU A 86 7.27 -3.97 3.16
N LYS A 87 6.44 -4.87 2.65
CA LYS A 87 6.29 -5.10 1.20
C LYS A 87 5.69 -3.89 0.49
N GLU A 88 4.69 -3.25 1.08
CA GLU A 88 4.12 -2.00 0.56
C GLU A 88 5.17 -0.90 0.53
N HIS A 89 5.94 -0.74 1.60
CA HIS A 89 7.05 0.21 1.65
C HIS A 89 8.07 -0.03 0.53
N TYR A 90 8.45 -1.29 0.28
CA TYR A 90 9.33 -1.62 -0.83
C TYR A 90 8.73 -1.23 -2.20
N ARG A 91 7.44 -1.51 -2.43
CA ARG A 91 6.73 -1.11 -3.65
C ARG A 91 6.68 0.41 -3.80
N HIS A 92 6.42 1.14 -2.71
CA HIS A 92 6.43 2.60 -2.71
C HIS A 92 7.83 3.15 -3.00
N ARG A 93 8.88 2.53 -2.47
CA ARG A 93 10.28 2.90 -2.79
C ARG A 93 10.58 2.70 -4.27
N GLN A 94 10.18 1.57 -4.87
CA GLN A 94 10.34 1.33 -6.30
C GLN A 94 9.55 2.33 -7.14
N ARG A 95 8.30 2.61 -6.75
CA ARG A 95 7.43 3.59 -7.43
C ARG A 95 8.02 4.99 -7.35
N LYS A 96 8.52 5.41 -6.20
CA LYS A 96 9.22 6.69 -6.01
C LYS A 96 10.39 6.83 -6.98
N VAL A 97 11.29 5.86 -7.04
CA VAL A 97 12.44 5.85 -7.97
C VAL A 97 11.97 5.96 -9.43
N TRP A 98 10.89 5.28 -9.79
CA TRP A 98 10.32 5.39 -11.13
C TRP A 98 9.76 6.78 -11.42
N ILE A 99 9.03 7.40 -10.49
CA ILE A 99 8.47 8.75 -10.65
C ILE A 99 9.58 9.80 -10.75
N GLU A 100 10.60 9.71 -9.88
CA GLU A 100 11.78 10.58 -9.90
C GLU A 100 12.52 10.51 -11.24
N ALA A 101 12.56 9.34 -11.88
CA ALA A 101 13.12 9.19 -13.22
C ALA A 101 12.16 9.62 -14.34
N ALA A 102 10.84 9.59 -14.11
CA ALA A 102 9.81 9.92 -15.09
C ALA A 102 9.58 11.43 -15.24
N ILE A 103 9.66 12.21 -14.14
CA ILE A 103 9.44 13.66 -14.15
C ILE A 103 10.43 14.38 -15.08
N PRO A 104 11.77 14.18 -14.97
CA PRO A 104 12.73 14.83 -15.86
C PRO A 104 12.52 14.46 -17.33
N LYS A 105 12.15 13.20 -17.61
CA LYS A 105 11.83 12.75 -18.98
C LYS A 105 10.58 13.42 -19.52
N ALA A 106 9.54 13.57 -18.70
CA ALA A 106 8.32 14.27 -19.08
C ALA A 106 8.60 15.76 -19.37
N ILE A 107 9.41 16.42 -18.55
CA ILE A 107 9.86 17.81 -18.76
C ILE A 107 10.71 17.92 -20.03
N ALA A 108 11.64 16.97 -20.25
CA ALA A 108 12.46 16.95 -21.45
C ALA A 108 11.62 16.78 -22.71
N ASN A 109 10.61 15.89 -22.69
CA ASN A 109 9.68 15.71 -23.80
C ASN A 109 8.84 16.98 -24.07
N LEU A 110 8.38 17.67 -23.01
CA LEU A 110 7.68 18.94 -23.13
C LEU A 110 8.55 20.01 -23.82
N ARG A 111 9.85 20.04 -23.51
CA ARG A 111 10.82 20.97 -24.12
C ARG A 111 11.24 20.57 -25.53
N ALA A 112 11.22 19.27 -25.83
CA ALA A 112 11.69 18.69 -27.09
C ALA A 112 10.58 18.53 -28.15
N GLU A 113 9.34 18.93 -27.87
CA GLU A 113 8.29 19.10 -28.86
C GLU A 113 8.27 20.55 -29.40
N PRO A 114 9.13 20.94 -30.36
CA PRO A 114 8.79 22.04 -31.23
C PRO A 114 7.69 21.51 -32.16
N THR A 115 6.46 22.01 -32.02
CA THR A 115 5.45 22.15 -33.08
C THR A 115 5.77 21.39 -34.39
N LYS A 116 5.64 20.06 -34.40
CA LYS A 116 5.63 19.30 -35.66
C LYS A 116 4.21 19.25 -36.16
N LEU A 117 3.72 20.39 -36.65
CA LEU A 117 2.61 20.40 -37.58
C LEU A 117 3.21 20.40 -38.99
N THR A 118 3.05 19.28 -39.70
CA THR A 118 2.71 19.38 -41.11
C THR A 118 1.43 20.19 -41.18
N ALA A 119 1.52 21.43 -41.69
CA ALA A 119 0.37 22.29 -41.93
C ALA A 119 -0.66 21.52 -42.78
N THR A 120 -1.69 20.98 -42.15
CA THR A 120 -2.84 20.44 -42.85
C THR A 120 -3.70 21.63 -43.25
N TYR A 121 -3.36 22.24 -44.39
CA TYR A 121 -4.29 23.08 -45.14
C TYR A 121 -5.42 22.17 -45.62
N GLY A 122 -6.42 21.95 -44.77
CA GLY A 122 -7.56 21.08 -45.07
C GLY A 122 -8.82 21.59 -44.38
N ASN A 123 -9.69 22.21 -45.17
CA ASN A 123 -11.07 22.61 -44.87
C ASN A 123 -11.31 23.83 -43.98
N LEU A 124 -11.14 25.02 -44.58
CA LEU A 124 -11.95 26.21 -44.30
C LEU A 124 -13.32 26.12 -45.00
N ALA A 125 -14.05 25.01 -44.79
CA ALA A 125 -15.42 24.89 -45.28
C ALA A 125 -16.29 24.12 -44.29
N GLY A 126 -17.06 24.89 -43.50
CA GLY A 126 -18.30 24.42 -42.90
C GLY A 126 -18.19 23.70 -41.55
N VAL A 127 -18.01 24.45 -40.45
CA VAL A 127 -18.59 24.08 -39.16
C VAL A 127 -19.15 25.34 -38.49
N THR A 128 -20.41 25.63 -38.81
CA THR A 128 -21.33 26.33 -37.92
C THR A 128 -21.71 25.38 -36.78
N GLY A 129 -21.36 25.71 -35.54
CA GLY A 129 -21.82 24.97 -34.36
C GLY A 129 -20.94 25.22 -33.15
N GLY A 130 -21.51 25.80 -32.10
CA GLY A 130 -20.77 26.29 -30.93
C GLY A 130 -19.92 25.23 -30.23
N GLY A 131 -18.66 25.58 -30.01
CA GLY A 131 -17.69 24.80 -29.25
C GLY A 131 -16.35 25.52 -29.33
N GLY A 132 -15.83 25.98 -28.20
CA GLY A 132 -14.63 26.82 -28.15
C GLY A 132 -13.47 26.23 -28.95
N ILE A 133 -12.82 27.09 -29.72
CA ILE A 133 -11.62 26.78 -30.51
C ILE A 133 -10.48 26.49 -29.53
N HIS A 134 -10.41 25.29 -28.98
CA HIS A 134 -9.21 24.85 -28.26
C HIS A 134 -8.19 24.39 -29.29
N ASN A 135 -7.08 25.12 -29.38
CA ASN A 135 -5.95 24.73 -30.21
C ASN A 135 -5.45 23.36 -29.74
N PRO A 136 -5.37 22.32 -30.61
CA PRO A 136 -4.93 20.99 -30.23
C PRO A 136 -3.51 20.98 -29.61
N ILE A 137 -2.68 21.97 -29.95
CA ILE A 137 -1.35 22.17 -29.37
C ILE A 137 -1.44 22.64 -27.90
N GLU A 138 -2.33 23.59 -27.63
CA GLU A 138 -2.55 24.08 -26.26
C GLU A 138 -3.13 22.95 -25.40
N ALA A 139 -4.07 22.17 -25.94
CA ALA A 139 -4.64 21.02 -25.25
C ALA A 139 -3.59 19.92 -24.97
N SER A 140 -2.66 19.64 -25.89
CA SER A 140 -1.59 18.66 -25.65
C SER A 140 -0.57 19.16 -24.63
N PHE A 141 -0.21 20.44 -24.71
CA PHE A 141 0.68 21.08 -23.74
C PHE A 141 0.08 21.07 -22.34
N ILE A 142 -1.19 21.49 -22.17
CA ILE A 142 -1.90 21.48 -20.90
C ILE A 142 -1.94 20.06 -20.31
N ARG A 143 -2.27 19.03 -21.10
CA ARG A 143 -2.26 17.63 -20.63
C ARG A 143 -0.88 17.16 -20.16
N ALA A 144 0.19 17.60 -20.83
CA ALA A 144 1.55 17.25 -20.46
C ALA A 144 1.98 17.92 -19.15
N VAL A 145 1.60 19.18 -18.95
CA VAL A 145 1.80 19.91 -17.68
C VAL A 145 1.00 19.26 -16.55
N GLU A 146 -0.29 19.01 -16.74
CA GLU A 146 -1.13 18.31 -15.76
C GLU A 146 -0.56 16.93 -15.38
N LYS A 147 0.02 16.21 -16.35
CA LYS A 147 0.66 14.92 -16.08
C LYS A 147 1.87 15.07 -15.15
N ILE A 148 2.69 16.11 -15.34
CA ILE A 148 3.83 16.39 -14.45
C ILE A 148 3.33 16.73 -13.05
N GLU A 149 2.36 17.64 -12.95
CA GLU A 149 1.77 18.02 -11.66
C GLU A 149 1.18 16.82 -10.91
N ARG A 150 0.50 15.92 -11.61
CA ARG A 150 -0.02 14.67 -11.02
C ARG A 150 1.10 13.76 -10.52
N LEU A 151 2.21 13.65 -11.25
CA LEU A 151 3.37 12.86 -10.82
C LEU A 151 4.05 13.48 -9.60
N GLU A 152 4.17 14.80 -9.55
CA GLU A 152 4.70 15.52 -8.38
C GLU A 152 3.80 15.37 -7.15
N GLN A 153 2.48 15.44 -7.35
CA GLN A 153 1.54 15.19 -6.27
C GLN A 153 1.63 13.74 -5.78
N GLU A 154 1.69 12.77 -6.68
CA GLU A 154 1.88 11.36 -6.33
C GLU A 154 3.19 11.14 -5.56
N LEU A 155 4.27 11.83 -5.94
CA LEU A 155 5.55 11.77 -5.23
C LEU A 155 5.42 12.26 -3.79
N ARG A 156 4.77 13.41 -3.57
CA ARG A 156 4.52 13.96 -2.23
C ARG A 156 3.70 13.00 -1.38
N ASP A 157 2.60 12.49 -1.92
CA ASP A 157 1.72 11.54 -1.23
C ASP A 157 2.46 10.23 -0.87
N LEU A 158 3.35 9.75 -1.75
CA LEU A 158 4.17 8.57 -1.48
C LEU A 158 5.18 8.81 -0.37
N GLU A 159 5.81 9.99 -0.32
CA GLU A 159 6.76 10.33 0.73
C GLU A 159 6.09 10.35 2.10
N GLU A 160 4.93 11.00 2.21
CA GLU A 160 4.13 11.02 3.44
C GLU A 160 3.74 9.61 3.89
N ARG A 161 3.32 8.75 2.97
CA ARG A 161 2.95 7.35 3.28
C ARG A 161 4.13 6.49 3.70
N MET A 162 5.32 6.74 3.16
CA MET A 162 6.51 5.96 3.51
C MET A 162 7.12 6.37 4.85
N ASP A 163 6.91 7.60 5.30
CA ASP A 163 7.58 8.16 6.48
C ASP A 163 7.39 7.39 7.79
N PRO A 164 6.19 6.89 8.15
CA PRO A 164 6.02 6.09 9.35
C PRO A 164 6.91 4.84 9.35
N MET A 165 7.03 4.16 8.21
CA MET A 165 7.88 2.98 8.08
C MET A 165 9.36 3.35 8.11
N LYS A 166 9.77 4.44 7.44
CA LYS A 166 11.17 4.92 7.52
C LYS A 166 11.59 5.18 8.96
N LYS A 167 10.74 5.85 9.74
CA LYS A 167 11.00 6.11 11.17
C LYS A 167 11.12 4.81 11.96
N ALA A 168 10.22 3.86 11.75
CA ALA A 168 10.26 2.56 12.40
C ALA A 168 11.53 1.76 12.05
N LEU A 169 12.00 1.82 10.80
CA LEU A 169 13.24 1.17 10.37
C LEU A 169 14.50 1.75 11.03
N LEU A 170 14.49 3.03 11.42
CA LEU A 170 15.61 3.66 12.16
C LEU A 170 15.74 3.17 13.60
N GLU A 171 14.69 2.58 14.17
CA GLU A 171 14.72 2.00 15.53
C GLU A 171 15.35 0.59 15.55
N LEU A 172 15.55 -0.03 14.38
CA LEU A 172 16.16 -1.35 14.28
C LEU A 172 17.68 -1.26 14.47
N ASP A 173 18.24 -2.24 15.17
CA ASP A 173 19.68 -2.44 15.18
C ASP A 173 20.19 -2.89 13.79
N PHE A 174 21.51 -2.85 13.59
CA PHE A 174 22.11 -3.17 12.30
C PHE A 174 21.79 -4.59 11.81
N GLU A 175 21.77 -5.60 12.71
CA GLU A 175 21.47 -6.98 12.34
C GLU A 175 19.99 -7.13 11.94
N GLN A 176 19.09 -6.52 12.69
CA GLN A 176 17.66 -6.51 12.43
C GLN A 176 17.34 -5.81 11.11
N LEU A 177 17.92 -4.63 10.88
CA LEU A 177 17.74 -3.87 9.64
C LEU A 177 18.25 -4.68 8.44
N SER A 178 19.47 -5.22 8.52
CA SER A 178 20.06 -6.02 7.44
C SER A 178 19.19 -7.23 7.09
N LEU A 179 18.64 -7.91 8.11
CA LEU A 179 17.72 -9.03 7.90
C LEU A 179 16.42 -8.58 7.23
N VAL A 180 15.81 -7.48 7.69
CA VAL A 180 14.56 -6.94 7.16
C VAL A 180 14.73 -6.53 5.69
N GLU A 181 15.82 -5.84 5.35
CA GLU A 181 16.12 -5.44 3.99
C GLU A 181 16.32 -6.67 3.09
N ALA A 182 17.14 -7.63 3.51
CA ALA A 182 17.41 -8.82 2.71
C ALA A 182 16.14 -9.68 2.48
N LYS A 183 15.26 -9.74 3.47
CA LYS A 183 14.06 -10.58 3.42
C LYS A 183 12.90 -9.94 2.68
N TYR A 184 12.67 -8.64 2.87
CA TYR A 184 11.44 -7.99 2.39
C TYR A 184 11.66 -6.96 1.29
N PHE A 185 12.89 -6.47 1.07
CA PHE A 185 13.20 -5.47 0.02
C PHE A 185 13.74 -6.12 -1.25
N CYS A 186 13.08 -7.18 -1.67
CA CYS A 186 13.41 -7.99 -2.82
C CYS A 186 12.16 -8.30 -3.65
N ARG A 187 12.37 -8.57 -4.94
CA ARG A 187 11.27 -8.92 -5.85
C ARG A 187 10.72 -10.32 -5.55
N GLU A 188 11.62 -11.26 -5.26
CA GLU A 188 11.32 -12.63 -4.88
C GLU A 188 11.88 -12.86 -3.48
N GLU A 189 11.00 -13.27 -2.56
CA GLU A 189 11.40 -13.46 -1.17
C GLU A 189 12.32 -14.66 -1.03
N PRO A 190 13.53 -14.50 -0.46
CA PRO A 190 14.43 -15.62 -0.24
C PRO A 190 13.88 -16.52 0.87
N ILE A 191 14.13 -17.82 0.70
CA ILE A 191 13.81 -18.84 1.70
C ILE A 191 14.64 -18.58 2.97
N ASP A 192 14.05 -18.78 4.15
CA ASP A 192 14.70 -18.53 5.44
C ASP A 192 16.07 -19.24 5.55
N ASP A 193 16.19 -20.49 5.09
CA ASP A 193 17.45 -21.24 5.10
C ASP A 193 18.55 -20.60 4.22
N ALA A 194 18.17 -19.97 3.10
CA ALA A 194 19.14 -19.26 2.25
C ALA A 194 19.70 -18.02 2.96
N LEU A 195 18.83 -17.28 3.66
CA LEU A 195 19.24 -16.13 4.47
C LEU A 195 20.11 -16.55 5.67
N ILE A 196 19.74 -17.64 6.34
CA ILE A 196 20.52 -18.21 7.45
C ILE A 196 21.97 -18.47 7.00
N ASN A 197 22.13 -19.11 5.83
CA ASN A 197 23.44 -19.39 5.25
C ASN A 197 24.17 -18.10 4.83
N SER A 198 23.49 -17.14 4.21
CA SER A 198 24.14 -15.90 3.76
C SER A 198 24.66 -15.03 4.91
N PHE A 199 23.95 -15.01 6.04
CA PHE A 199 24.37 -14.28 7.23
C PHE A 199 25.35 -15.06 8.12
N GLY A 200 25.55 -16.36 7.85
CA GLY A 200 26.36 -17.24 8.71
C GLY A 200 25.77 -17.40 10.12
N TRP A 201 24.45 -17.30 10.26
CA TRP A 201 23.78 -17.36 11.56
C TRP A 201 23.31 -18.77 11.88
N GLY A 202 23.24 -19.11 13.16
CA GLY A 202 22.48 -20.29 13.61
C GLY A 202 20.97 -20.04 13.47
N ARG A 203 20.19 -21.09 13.20
CA ARG A 203 18.71 -21.02 13.10
C ARG A 203 18.06 -20.28 14.28
N GLN A 204 18.52 -20.55 15.51
CA GLN A 204 17.98 -19.91 16.70
C GLN A 204 18.24 -18.39 16.71
N LYS A 205 19.45 -17.95 16.34
CA LYS A 205 19.78 -16.53 16.21
C LYS A 205 18.88 -15.87 15.16
N TYR A 206 18.77 -16.46 13.98
CA TYR A 206 17.93 -15.94 12.89
C TYR A 206 16.48 -15.69 13.33
N TYR A 207 15.81 -16.68 13.91
CA TYR A 207 14.41 -16.53 14.32
C TYR A 207 14.26 -15.56 15.51
N THR A 208 15.28 -15.44 16.36
CA THR A 208 15.28 -14.46 17.45
C THR A 208 15.36 -13.04 16.90
N VAL A 209 16.33 -12.76 16.02
CA VAL A 209 16.50 -11.46 15.36
C VAL A 209 15.27 -11.09 14.51
N LYS A 210 14.73 -12.06 13.75
CA LYS A 210 13.50 -11.87 12.96
C LYS A 210 12.33 -11.47 13.85
N LYS A 211 12.15 -12.18 14.97
CA LYS A 211 11.05 -11.92 15.91
C LYS A 211 11.21 -10.56 16.60
N THR A 212 12.40 -10.22 17.07
CA THR A 212 12.63 -8.93 17.74
C THR A 212 12.42 -7.78 16.76
N ALA A 213 12.94 -7.87 15.53
CA ALA A 213 12.73 -6.85 14.50
C ALA A 213 11.24 -6.59 14.23
N LEU A 214 10.45 -7.65 14.04
CA LEU A 214 9.01 -7.52 13.80
C LEU A 214 8.25 -6.92 14.99
N ILE A 215 8.67 -7.21 16.24
CA ILE A 215 8.08 -6.62 17.45
C ILE A 215 8.42 -5.13 17.54
N THR A 216 9.68 -4.76 17.31
CA THR A 216 10.11 -3.35 17.32
C THR A 216 9.32 -2.55 16.29
N LEU A 217 9.23 -3.04 15.05
CA LEU A 217 8.43 -2.41 14.01
C LEU A 217 6.94 -2.34 14.37
N ALA A 218 6.37 -3.42 14.92
CA ALA A 218 4.97 -3.44 15.34
C ALA A 218 4.67 -2.37 16.40
N THR A 219 5.58 -2.22 17.37
CA THR A 219 5.46 -1.22 18.45
C THR A 219 5.55 0.20 17.90
N SER A 220 6.57 0.48 17.07
CA SER A 220 6.77 1.81 16.46
C SER A 220 5.58 2.21 15.57
N LEU A 221 5.04 1.25 14.83
CA LEU A 221 3.88 1.45 13.94
C LEU A 221 2.53 1.39 14.67
N ARG A 222 2.52 1.22 16.01
CA ARG A 222 1.31 1.09 16.85
C ARG A 222 0.36 -0.03 16.39
N VAL A 223 0.92 -1.13 15.89
CA VAL A 223 0.17 -2.35 15.56
C VAL A 223 -0.17 -3.14 16.82
N ILE A 224 0.70 -3.06 17.84
CA ILE A 224 0.54 -3.65 19.17
C ILE A 224 0.71 -2.59 20.25
#